data_AF-A0AAU9XVY6-F1
#
_entry.id   AF-A0AAU9XVY6-F1
#
_cell.length_a   1.000
_cell.length_b   1.000
_cell.length_c   1.000
_cell.angle_alpha   90.00
_cell.angle_beta   90.00
_cell.angle_gamma   90.00
#
_symmetry.space_group_name_H-M   'P 1'
#
loop_
_entity.id
_entity.type
_entity.pdbx_description
1 polymer ?
#
loop_
_entity_poly.entity_id
_entity_poly.type
_entity_poly.pdbx_seq_one_letter_code
_entity_poly.pdbx_strand_id
1 'polypeptide(L)'
;MDSRFSVLEGSIGFQHNDYDGHKFKESLNTILTNVMTNNTTSEWSDVEDNPWNCPGFRQVYDSSKSEQHHSNFVDKIYSSYVPYIIDAVYSAAHALNILTTDLNGIDASDLQQFDVNIKKMQRVLGRVNFTGLTGKIKFGKFGDIDSASYDIFSIERVSSETNGLKTTLVGKWENHAQNETQLNFYQEILWRTVNGETPKSECSEQCQPGTRKSSTSPCCWHRVQCPGGSVNPYLALRVVLSVLRVEQLIRLRQSV
;
A
#
# COMPACT_ATOMS: atom_id res chain seq x y z
N MET A 1 -13.71 -26.85 1.32
CA MET A 1 -13.47 -25.39 1.41
C MET A 1 -14.53 -24.79 2.31
N ASP A 2 -14.16 -24.02 3.33
CA ASP A 2 -15.10 -22.99 3.78
C ASP A 2 -15.19 -21.99 2.63
N SER A 3 -16.29 -22.04 1.89
CA SER A 3 -16.51 -21.28 0.65
C SER A 3 -16.17 -19.79 0.76
N ARG A 4 -16.17 -19.25 1.98
CA ARG A 4 -15.84 -17.87 2.32
C ARG A 4 -14.44 -17.43 1.89
N PHE A 5 -13.41 -18.27 2.03
CA PHE A 5 -12.02 -17.88 1.72
C PHE A 5 -11.65 -18.05 0.25
N SER A 6 -12.52 -18.67 -0.54
CA SER A 6 -12.33 -18.81 -1.99
C SER A 6 -12.38 -17.49 -2.73
N VAL A 7 -12.98 -16.46 -2.15
CA VAL A 7 -13.13 -15.16 -2.79
C VAL A 7 -11.81 -14.38 -2.76
N LEU A 8 -10.90 -14.69 -1.84
CA LEU A 8 -9.67 -13.92 -1.64
C LEU A 8 -8.52 -14.34 -2.57
N GLU A 9 -8.55 -15.55 -3.11
CA GLU A 9 -7.49 -16.02 -4.02
C GLU A 9 -7.48 -15.23 -5.33
N GLY A 10 -6.28 -14.82 -5.76
CA GLY A 10 -6.08 -13.94 -6.91
C GLY A 10 -6.35 -12.46 -6.60
N SER A 11 -6.61 -12.11 -5.34
CA SER A 11 -6.72 -10.71 -4.91
C SER A 11 -5.34 -10.08 -4.77
N ILE A 12 -5.26 -8.78 -5.06
CA ILE A 12 -4.08 -7.96 -4.84
C ILE A 12 -4.30 -7.14 -3.58
N GLY A 13 -3.32 -7.15 -2.68
CA GLY A 13 -3.30 -6.35 -1.46
C GLY A 13 -2.14 -5.36 -1.46
N PHE A 14 -2.26 -4.33 -0.60
CA PHE A 14 -1.22 -3.36 -0.33
C PHE A 14 -0.93 -3.36 1.16
N GLN A 15 0.35 -3.23 1.52
CA GLN A 15 0.80 -3.08 2.89
C GLN A 15 1.96 -2.09 2.92
N HIS A 16 2.15 -1.40 4.04
CA HIS A 16 3.33 -0.55 4.23
C HIS A 16 4.61 -1.34 3.96
N ASN A 17 5.57 -0.74 3.24
CA ASN A 17 6.83 -1.42 2.89
C ASN A 17 7.49 -2.01 4.14
N ASP A 18 7.82 -3.29 4.08
CA ASP A 18 8.42 -4.01 5.19
C ASP A 18 9.94 -3.72 5.25
N TYR A 19 10.29 -2.66 5.97
CA TYR A 19 11.69 -2.30 6.20
C TYR A 19 12.34 -3.27 7.19
N ASP A 20 13.63 -3.55 6.99
CA ASP A 20 14.42 -4.42 7.86
C ASP A 20 14.48 -3.86 9.29
N GLY A 21 13.72 -4.51 10.17
CA GLY A 21 13.68 -4.24 11.60
C GLY A 21 14.61 -5.11 12.42
N HIS A 22 15.69 -5.71 11.87
CA HIS A 22 16.55 -6.67 12.57
C HIS A 22 16.88 -6.27 14.02
N LYS A 23 17.31 -5.03 14.26
CA LYS A 23 17.63 -4.54 15.61
C LYS A 23 16.42 -4.54 16.56
N PHE A 24 15.25 -4.19 16.05
CA PHE A 24 14.01 -4.24 16.82
C PHE A 24 13.59 -5.68 17.08
N LYS A 25 13.67 -6.55 16.06
CA LYS A 25 13.40 -7.99 16.19
C LYS A 25 14.31 -8.64 17.24
N GLU A 26 15.60 -8.30 17.24
CA GLU A 26 16.57 -8.74 18.24
C GLU A 26 16.21 -8.24 19.65
N SER A 27 15.88 -6.95 19.78
CA SER A 27 15.45 -6.37 21.06
C SER A 27 14.17 -7.03 21.59
N LEU A 28 13.20 -7.28 20.71
CA LEU A 28 11.95 -7.98 21.05
C LEU A 28 12.26 -9.42 21.48
N ASN A 29 13.17 -10.11 20.79
CA ASN A 29 13.61 -11.44 21.18
C ASN A 29 14.24 -11.45 22.59
N THR A 30 15.10 -10.47 22.90
CA THR A 30 15.68 -10.32 24.24
C THR A 30 14.62 -10.05 25.30
N ILE A 31 13.67 -9.15 25.04
CA ILE A 31 12.57 -8.84 25.96
C ILE A 31 11.73 -10.09 26.23
N LEU A 32 11.32 -10.80 25.18
CA LEU A 32 10.54 -12.04 25.31
C LEU A 32 11.30 -13.10 26.10
N THR A 33 12.60 -13.28 25.84
CA THR A 33 13.46 -14.20 26.59
C THR A 33 13.52 -13.81 28.07
N ASN A 34 13.62 -12.53 28.39
CA ASN A 34 13.66 -12.04 29.76
C ASN A 34 12.32 -12.21 30.49
N VAL A 35 11.20 -11.91 29.82
CA VAL A 35 9.84 -12.14 30.36
C VAL A 35 9.61 -13.63 30.65
N MET A 36 10.17 -14.52 29.82
CA MET A 36 10.05 -15.96 30.00
C MET A 36 10.95 -16.54 31.09
N THR A 37 12.09 -15.92 31.39
CA THR A 37 13.09 -16.43 32.34
C THR A 37 12.97 -15.83 33.74
N ASN A 38 12.64 -14.54 33.82
CA ASN A 38 12.41 -13.83 35.05
C ASN A 38 10.94 -13.44 35.07
N ASN A 39 10.19 -13.93 36.06
CA ASN A 39 8.76 -13.72 36.26
C ASN A 39 8.46 -12.23 36.63
N THR A 40 8.92 -11.30 35.80
CA THR A 40 8.99 -9.87 36.03
C THR A 40 8.65 -9.13 34.74
N THR A 41 7.44 -8.59 34.64
CA THR A 41 7.17 -7.14 34.86
C THR A 41 5.67 -6.86 34.66
N SER A 42 5.19 -5.89 35.45
CA SER A 42 3.80 -5.48 35.64
C SER A 42 3.16 -4.69 34.50
N GLU A 43 3.86 -4.39 33.42
CA GLU A 43 3.28 -3.63 32.28
C GLU A 43 2.56 -4.53 31.27
N TRP A 44 2.84 -5.84 31.29
CA TRP A 44 2.14 -6.85 30.50
C TRP A 44 1.14 -7.67 31.33
N SER A 45 0.99 -7.37 32.63
CA SER A 45 0.04 -8.09 33.50
C SER A 45 -1.42 -7.74 33.20
N ASP A 46 -1.66 -6.54 32.67
CA ASP A 46 -2.99 -5.96 32.46
C ASP A 46 -3.50 -6.14 31.03
N VAL A 47 -2.75 -6.85 30.18
CA VAL A 47 -3.35 -7.49 29.00
C VAL A 47 -4.22 -8.62 29.57
N GLU A 48 -5.48 -8.30 29.90
CA GLU A 48 -6.43 -9.19 30.59
C GLU A 48 -6.59 -10.56 29.91
N ASP A 49 -6.24 -10.65 28.63
CA ASP A 49 -5.87 -11.91 27.99
C ASP A 49 -4.36 -12.10 28.08
N ASN A 50 -3.93 -12.67 29.20
CA ASN A 50 -2.59 -13.20 29.35
C ASN A 50 -2.19 -13.89 28.03
N PRO A 51 -1.09 -13.52 27.35
CA PRO A 51 -0.67 -14.16 26.10
C PRO A 51 -0.64 -15.69 26.24
N TRP A 52 -0.37 -16.19 27.46
CA TRP A 52 -0.34 -17.60 27.83
C TRP A 52 -1.73 -18.29 27.91
N ASN A 53 -2.84 -17.54 27.93
CA ASN A 53 -4.22 -18.07 27.97
C ASN A 53 -4.83 -18.28 26.58
N CYS A 54 -4.18 -17.78 25.53
CA CYS A 54 -4.53 -18.12 24.16
C CYS A 54 -4.04 -19.56 23.86
N PRO A 55 -4.94 -20.53 23.54
CA PRO A 55 -4.54 -21.92 23.30
C PRO A 55 -3.45 -22.06 22.21
N GLY A 56 -3.51 -21.22 21.17
CA GLY A 56 -2.50 -21.19 20.11
C GLY A 56 -1.13 -20.65 20.54
N PHE A 57 -1.09 -19.73 21.51
CA PHE A 57 0.15 -19.17 22.04
C PHE A 57 0.85 -20.16 22.97
N ARG A 58 0.08 -20.84 23.83
CA ARG A 58 0.60 -21.88 24.74
C ARG A 58 1.13 -23.11 24.00
N GLN A 59 0.47 -23.49 22.90
CA GLN A 59 0.91 -24.60 22.05
C GLN A 59 2.22 -24.28 21.30
N VAL A 60 2.42 -23.01 20.92
CA VAL A 60 3.69 -22.50 20.37
C VAL A 60 4.77 -22.38 21.46
N TYR A 61 4.40 -22.03 22.69
CA TYR A 61 5.29 -21.97 23.86
C TYR A 61 5.85 -23.34 24.28
N ASP A 62 5.00 -24.38 24.37
CA ASP A 62 5.48 -25.72 24.74
C ASP A 62 6.41 -26.33 23.66
N SER A 63 6.28 -25.87 22.42
CA SER A 63 7.19 -26.24 21.32
C SER A 63 8.43 -25.32 21.22
N SER A 64 8.47 -24.17 21.89
CA SER A 64 9.55 -23.17 21.79
C SER A 64 10.69 -23.30 22.80
N LYS A 65 10.81 -24.44 23.49
CA LYS A 65 11.98 -24.75 24.34
C LYS A 65 13.29 -24.96 23.56
N SER A 66 13.31 -24.74 22.25
CA SER A 66 14.52 -24.68 21.43
C SER A 66 14.72 -23.28 20.83
N GLU A 67 15.98 -22.82 20.76
CA GLU A 67 16.38 -21.49 20.24
C GLU A 67 15.80 -21.18 18.86
N GLN A 68 15.55 -22.21 18.04
CA GLN A 68 15.06 -22.10 16.66
C GLN A 68 13.58 -21.64 16.55
N HIS A 69 12.79 -21.74 17.62
CA HIS A 69 11.38 -21.33 17.62
C HIS A 69 11.13 -19.87 18.02
N HIS A 70 12.12 -19.20 18.62
CA HIS A 70 11.99 -17.80 19.06
C HIS A 70 11.90 -16.83 17.87
N SER A 71 12.72 -17.05 16.84
CA SER A 71 12.68 -16.26 15.59
C SER A 71 11.30 -16.33 14.92
N ASN A 72 10.70 -17.53 14.86
CA ASN A 72 9.39 -17.75 14.25
C ASN A 72 8.25 -17.03 14.95
N PHE A 73 8.40 -16.70 16.23
CA PHE A 73 7.40 -15.98 17.00
C PHE A 73 7.56 -14.46 16.87
N VAL A 74 8.80 -13.97 16.90
CA VAL A 74 9.12 -12.56 16.60
C VAL A 74 8.63 -12.19 15.21
N ASP A 75 8.83 -13.04 14.21
CA ASP A 75 8.34 -12.80 12.84
C ASP A 75 6.81 -12.80 12.73
N LYS A 76 6.09 -13.45 13.64
CA LYS A 76 4.61 -13.44 13.68
C LYS A 76 4.03 -12.20 14.35
N ILE A 77 4.75 -11.61 15.30
CA ILE A 77 4.32 -10.39 16.00
C ILE A 77 4.78 -9.14 15.27
N TYR A 78 5.94 -9.23 14.62
CA TYR A 78 6.48 -8.12 13.87
C TYR A 78 5.52 -7.68 12.78
N SER A 79 5.35 -6.37 12.66
CA SER A 79 4.43 -5.75 11.71
C SER A 79 5.21 -4.73 10.89
N SER A 80 4.90 -4.60 9.61
CA SER A 80 5.55 -3.61 8.76
C SER A 80 5.24 -2.16 9.17
N TYR A 81 4.34 -1.94 10.14
CA TYR A 81 4.10 -0.65 10.78
C TYR A 81 5.18 -0.26 11.82
N VAL A 82 5.92 -1.22 12.35
CA VAL A 82 6.91 -0.99 13.42
C VAL A 82 7.95 0.08 13.03
N PRO A 83 8.57 0.05 11.84
CA PRO A 83 9.51 1.09 11.42
C PRO A 83 8.90 2.50 11.43
N TYR A 84 7.64 2.63 11.04
CA TYR A 84 6.91 3.91 11.01
C TYR A 84 6.61 4.42 12.42
N ILE A 85 6.28 3.52 13.36
CA ILE A 85 6.09 3.86 14.78
C ILE A 85 7.41 4.35 15.38
N ILE A 86 8.53 3.67 15.07
CA ILE A 86 9.85 4.09 15.52
C ILE A 86 10.17 5.48 14.98
N ASP A 87 9.98 5.73 13.67
CA ASP A 87 10.22 7.03 13.07
C ASP A 87 9.33 8.14 13.66
N ALA A 88 8.10 7.82 14.08
CA ALA A 88 7.22 8.76 14.77
C ALA A 88 7.76 9.14 16.16
N VAL A 89 8.25 8.16 16.94
CA VAL A 89 8.89 8.41 18.25
C VAL A 89 10.16 9.23 18.08
N TYR A 90 11.00 8.88 17.09
CA TYR A 90 12.20 9.66 16.78
C TYR A 90 11.86 11.07 16.30
N SER A 91 10.77 11.27 15.57
CA SER A 91 10.31 12.61 15.17
C SER A 91 9.99 13.48 16.39
N ALA A 92 9.31 12.93 17.39
CA ALA A 92 9.06 13.63 18.65
C ALA A 92 10.36 13.93 19.40
N ALA A 93 11.30 12.98 19.45
CA ALA A 93 12.61 13.18 20.09
C ALA A 93 13.43 14.26 19.39
N HIS A 94 13.47 14.26 18.05
CA HIS A 94 14.11 15.30 17.25
C HIS A 94 13.46 16.67 17.47
N ALA A 95 12.13 16.74 17.58
CA ALA A 95 11.43 17.97 17.89
C ALA A 95 11.78 18.51 19.29
N LEU A 96 11.83 17.64 20.30
CA LEU A 96 12.28 18.01 21.64
C LEU A 96 13.74 18.48 21.64
N ASN A 97 14.61 17.84 20.87
CA ASN A 97 16.01 18.27 20.74
C ASN A 97 16.12 19.66 20.08
N ILE A 98 15.31 19.95 19.06
CA ILE A 98 15.26 21.30 18.45
C ILE A 98 14.82 22.33 19.50
N LEU A 99 13.80 22.01 20.31
CA LEU A 99 13.32 22.89 21.39
C LEU A 99 14.41 23.23 22.42
N THR A 100 15.33 22.31 22.70
CA THR A 100 16.38 22.50 23.72
C THR A 100 17.69 23.05 23.17
N THR A 101 17.97 22.90 21.87
CA THR A 101 19.26 23.26 21.28
C THR A 101 19.21 24.43 20.31
N ASP A 102 18.07 24.69 19.67
CA ASP A 102 17.92 25.71 18.63
C ASP A 102 17.04 26.86 19.15
N LEU A 103 17.69 27.86 19.76
CA LEU A 103 17.03 29.05 20.29
C LEU A 103 16.58 30.04 19.19
N ASN A 104 16.92 29.79 17.92
CA ASN A 104 16.50 30.67 16.83
C ASN A 104 15.01 30.44 16.51
N GLY A 105 14.20 31.48 16.74
CA GLY A 105 12.77 31.47 16.47
C GLY A 105 11.90 30.89 17.59
N ILE A 106 12.48 30.59 18.76
CA ILE A 106 11.77 30.26 20.00
C ILE A 106 11.98 31.45 20.95
N ASP A 107 10.89 32.03 21.44
CA ASP A 107 10.98 33.21 22.30
C ASP A 107 11.68 32.85 23.62
N ALA A 108 12.54 33.73 24.14
CA ALA A 108 13.37 33.43 25.32
C ALA A 108 12.54 33.13 26.58
N SER A 109 11.30 33.64 26.64
CA SER A 109 10.31 33.31 27.67
C SER A 109 9.86 31.85 27.66
N ASP A 110 9.85 31.21 26.48
CA ASP A 110 9.37 29.83 26.31
C ASP A 110 10.43 28.78 26.69
N LEU A 111 11.62 29.20 27.12
CA LEU A 111 12.72 28.35 27.59
C LEU A 111 12.80 28.28 29.12
N GLN A 112 12.27 29.29 29.83
CA GLN A 112 12.33 29.34 31.29
C GLN A 112 11.29 28.43 31.97
N GLN A 113 10.22 28.12 31.26
CA GLN A 113 9.32 27.01 31.57
C GLN A 113 9.39 26.07 30.38
N PHE A 114 9.63 24.78 30.60
CA PHE A 114 9.38 23.74 29.61
C PHE A 114 7.85 23.63 29.32
N ASP A 115 7.18 24.75 29.03
CA ASP A 115 5.79 24.81 28.66
C ASP A 115 5.66 24.46 27.18
N VAL A 116 5.74 23.15 26.92
CA VAL A 116 5.57 22.58 25.59
C VAL A 116 4.08 22.53 25.28
N ASN A 117 3.53 23.66 24.82
CA ASN A 117 2.16 23.67 24.33
C ASN A 117 2.06 23.09 22.89
N ILE A 118 0.87 22.65 22.52
CA ILE A 118 0.58 21.97 21.24
C ILE A 118 1.03 22.81 20.04
N LYS A 119 0.81 24.14 20.06
CA LYS A 119 1.18 25.04 18.95
C LYS A 119 2.69 25.15 18.77
N LYS A 120 3.46 25.07 19.85
CA LYS A 120 4.92 25.06 19.82
C LYS A 120 5.41 23.74 19.23
N MET A 121 4.87 22.62 19.69
CA MET A 121 5.22 21.30 19.17
C MET A 121 4.92 21.17 17.67
N GLN A 122 3.74 21.61 17.21
CA GLN A 122 3.39 21.60 15.79
C GLN A 122 4.39 22.39 14.92
N ARG A 123 4.79 23.60 15.35
CA ARG A 123 5.78 24.41 14.64
C ARG A 123 7.14 23.73 14.56
N VAL A 124 7.55 23.05 15.64
CA VAL A 124 8.86 22.39 15.70
C VAL A 124 8.88 21.08 14.93
N LEU A 125 7.79 20.31 14.97
CA LEU A 125 7.63 19.11 14.13
C LEU A 125 7.80 19.46 12.65
N GLY A 126 7.27 20.59 12.18
CA GLY A 126 7.49 21.07 10.80
C GLY A 126 8.96 21.38 10.44
N ARG A 127 9.86 21.48 11.44
CA ARG A 127 11.31 21.68 11.25
C ARG A 127 12.10 20.38 11.32
N VAL A 128 11.48 19.26 11.71
CA VAL A 128 12.14 17.96 11.80
C VAL A 128 12.59 17.52 10.41
N ASN A 129 13.85 17.12 10.32
CA ASN A 129 14.48 16.63 9.09
C ASN A 129 15.61 15.68 9.46
N PHE A 130 15.37 14.38 9.34
CA PHE A 130 16.36 13.34 9.61
C PHE A 130 16.15 12.13 8.70
N THR A 131 17.13 11.22 8.68
CA THR A 131 16.99 9.93 8.00
C THR A 131 16.58 8.89 9.04
N GLY A 132 15.35 8.41 8.96
CA GLY A 132 14.78 7.34 9.78
C GLY A 132 14.89 5.97 9.10
N LEU A 133 14.17 5.00 9.65
CA LEU A 133 14.11 3.63 9.12
C LEU A 133 13.36 3.55 7.79
N THR A 134 12.34 4.39 7.61
CA THR A 134 11.49 4.43 6.41
C THR A 134 12.01 5.40 5.34
N GLY A 135 13.21 5.95 5.54
CA GLY A 135 13.86 6.91 4.63
C GLY A 135 13.92 8.30 5.24
N LYS A 136 13.76 9.33 4.40
CA LYS A 136 13.88 10.72 4.85
C LYS A 136 12.59 11.19 5.50
N ILE A 137 12.66 11.52 6.78
CA ILE A 137 11.53 12.05 7.55
C ILE A 137 11.57 13.56 7.52
N LYS A 138 10.60 14.14 6.83
CA LYS A 138 10.32 15.57 6.78
C LYS A 138 8.83 15.76 6.57
N PHE A 139 8.24 16.64 7.37
CA PHE A 139 6.82 16.92 7.30
C PHE A 139 6.53 18.08 6.34
N GLY A 140 5.60 17.83 5.42
CA GLY A 140 5.06 18.84 4.52
C GLY A 140 4.12 19.82 5.24
N LYS A 141 3.51 20.72 4.47
CA LYS A 141 2.59 21.74 5.01
C LYS A 141 1.38 21.12 5.73
N PHE A 142 0.95 19.92 5.34
CA PHE A 142 -0.21 19.24 5.91
C PHE A 142 0.17 18.21 6.99
N GLY A 143 1.46 18.08 7.33
CA GLY A 143 1.94 17.12 8.31
C GLY A 143 2.13 15.70 7.77
N ASP A 144 1.99 15.53 6.46
CA ASP A 144 2.32 14.33 5.69
C ASP A 144 3.83 14.22 5.44
N ILE A 145 4.32 13.00 5.26
CA ILE A 145 5.72 12.76 4.90
C ILE A 145 5.84 12.78 3.37
N ASP A 146 6.88 13.43 2.87
CA ASP A 146 7.16 13.63 1.44
C ASP A 146 7.48 12.32 0.67
N SER A 147 7.57 11.18 1.34
CA SER A 147 7.82 9.87 0.74
C SER A 147 6.95 8.79 1.34
N ALA A 148 6.43 7.92 0.47
CA ALA A 148 5.62 6.77 0.85
C ALA A 148 6.00 5.53 0.03
N SER A 149 5.95 4.38 0.67
CA SER A 149 6.36 3.11 0.08
C SER A 149 5.40 2.00 0.52
N TYR A 150 4.83 1.28 -0.45
CA TYR A 150 3.90 0.19 -0.22
C TYR A 150 4.33 -1.05 -0.99
N ASP A 151 4.34 -2.17 -0.29
CA ASP A 151 4.51 -3.49 -0.87
C ASP A 151 3.18 -3.99 -1.42
N ILE A 152 3.24 -4.63 -2.58
CA ILE A 152 2.08 -5.16 -3.30
C ILE A 152 2.16 -6.67 -3.24
N PHE A 153 1.12 -7.29 -2.71
CA PHE A 153 1.04 -8.74 -2.52
C PHE A 153 -0.08 -9.36 -3.33
N SER A 154 0.17 -10.56 -3.84
CA SER A 154 -0.84 -11.45 -4.40
C SER A 154 -1.27 -12.47 -3.33
N ILE A 155 -2.57 -12.70 -3.19
CA ILE A 155 -3.11 -13.73 -2.30
C ILE A 155 -3.27 -15.03 -3.09
N GLU A 156 -2.51 -16.04 -2.72
CA GLU A 156 -2.42 -17.32 -3.41
C GLU A 156 -2.77 -18.48 -2.47
N ARG A 157 -3.13 -19.63 -3.03
CA ARG A 157 -3.19 -20.87 -2.24
C ARG A 157 -1.79 -21.40 -1.96
N VAL A 158 -1.62 -21.98 -0.78
CA VAL A 158 -0.40 -22.72 -0.42
C VAL A 158 -0.27 -23.98 -1.28
N SER A 159 -1.36 -24.73 -1.44
CA SER A 159 -1.47 -25.83 -2.40
C SER A 159 -2.93 -26.08 -2.78
N SER A 160 -3.15 -26.82 -3.88
CA SER A 160 -4.49 -27.22 -4.31
C SER A 160 -5.22 -28.13 -3.32
N GLU A 161 -4.46 -28.81 -2.45
CA GLU A 161 -4.96 -29.80 -1.49
C GLU A 161 -5.15 -29.24 -0.07
N THR A 162 -4.50 -28.10 0.23
CA THR A 162 -4.58 -27.46 1.55
C THR A 162 -5.51 -26.25 1.52
N ASN A 163 -6.21 -25.99 2.63
CA ASN A 163 -7.07 -24.82 2.78
C ASN A 163 -6.30 -23.53 3.16
N GLY A 164 -4.97 -23.52 2.97
CA GLY A 164 -4.12 -22.40 3.37
C GLY A 164 -4.03 -21.32 2.29
N LEU A 165 -4.08 -20.05 2.72
CA LEU A 165 -3.71 -18.90 1.89
C LEU A 165 -2.31 -18.44 2.27
N LYS A 166 -1.55 -17.98 1.28
CA LYS A 166 -0.27 -17.30 1.44
C LYS A 166 -0.32 -15.97 0.69
N THR A 167 0.50 -15.02 1.14
CA THR A 167 0.74 -13.77 0.46
C THR A 167 2.12 -13.82 -0.20
N THR A 168 2.18 -13.54 -1.49
CA THR A 168 3.43 -13.47 -2.25
C THR A 168 3.70 -12.02 -2.61
N LEU A 169 4.90 -11.50 -2.30
CA LEU A 169 5.30 -10.15 -2.71
C LEU A 169 5.48 -10.14 -4.24
N VAL A 170 4.66 -9.36 -4.93
CA VAL A 170 4.65 -9.28 -6.40
C VAL A 170 5.13 -7.94 -6.93
N GLY A 171 5.17 -6.91 -6.11
CA GLY A 171 5.61 -5.60 -6.54
C GLY A 171 5.69 -4.59 -5.42
N LYS A 172 5.96 -3.35 -5.81
CA LYS A 172 6.14 -2.22 -4.92
C LYS A 172 5.68 -0.94 -5.60
N TRP A 173 5.05 -0.08 -4.80
CA TRP A 173 4.71 1.28 -5.18
C TRP A 173 5.52 2.25 -4.33
N GLU A 174 6.16 3.22 -4.98
CA GLU A 174 7.00 4.21 -4.33
C GLU A 174 6.67 5.61 -4.83
N ASN A 175 6.52 6.54 -3.90
CA ASN A 175 6.42 7.95 -4.21
C ASN A 175 7.46 8.70 -3.40
N HIS A 176 8.31 9.46 -4.09
CA HIS A 176 9.32 10.31 -3.49
C HIS A 176 9.12 11.72 -4.03
N ALA A 177 9.05 12.74 -3.18
CA ALA A 177 8.74 14.12 -3.58
C ALA A 177 9.60 14.72 -4.73
N GLN A 178 10.75 14.13 -5.06
CA GLN A 178 11.63 14.58 -6.15
C GLN A 178 11.56 13.72 -7.42
N ASN A 179 10.96 12.53 -7.35
CA ASN A 179 10.90 11.57 -8.45
C ASN A 179 9.44 11.31 -8.87
N GLU A 180 9.25 10.80 -10.08
CA GLU A 180 7.94 10.29 -10.49
C GLU A 180 7.53 9.10 -9.62
N THR A 181 6.24 9.01 -9.33
CA THR A 181 5.65 7.84 -8.67
C THR A 181 5.96 6.59 -9.48
N GLN A 182 6.54 5.57 -8.84
CA GLN A 182 6.93 4.32 -9.49
C GLN A 182 6.04 3.17 -9.03
N LEU A 183 5.58 2.37 -10.00
CA LEU A 183 4.89 1.12 -9.76
C LEU A 183 5.69 0.01 -10.45
N ASN A 184 6.34 -0.83 -9.65
CA ASN A 184 7.24 -1.87 -10.14
C ASN A 184 6.72 -3.25 -9.72
N PHE A 185 6.58 -4.16 -10.66
CA PHE A 185 6.27 -5.57 -10.38
C PHE A 185 7.54 -6.41 -10.54
N TYR A 186 7.83 -7.22 -9.53
CA TYR A 186 8.98 -8.13 -9.50
C TYR A 186 8.63 -9.51 -10.07
N GLN A 187 7.34 -9.87 -10.03
CA GLN A 187 6.82 -11.16 -10.44
C GLN A 187 5.45 -11.00 -11.11
N GLU A 188 5.07 -11.97 -11.94
CA GLU A 188 3.73 -12.01 -12.52
C GLU A 188 2.68 -12.33 -11.45
N ILE A 189 1.53 -11.69 -11.56
CA ILE A 189 0.39 -11.95 -10.67
C ILE A 189 -0.35 -13.19 -11.17
N LEU A 190 -0.52 -14.18 -10.29
CA LEU A 190 -1.27 -15.38 -10.60
C LEU A 190 -2.77 -15.12 -10.50
N TRP A 191 -3.42 -15.02 -11.65
CA TRP A 191 -4.85 -14.76 -11.76
C TRP A 191 -5.67 -16.05 -11.78
N ARG A 192 -6.79 -16.06 -11.05
CA ARG A 192 -7.77 -17.15 -11.13
C ARG A 192 -8.78 -16.93 -12.27
N THR A 193 -8.28 -16.69 -13.48
CA THR A 193 -9.10 -16.72 -14.70
C THR A 193 -8.98 -18.10 -15.36
N VAL A 194 -9.88 -18.39 -16.31
CA VAL A 194 -9.91 -19.70 -17.01
C VAL A 194 -8.56 -20.04 -17.65
N ASN A 195 -7.83 -19.03 -18.12
CA ASN A 195 -6.56 -19.18 -18.84
C ASN A 195 -5.34 -18.69 -18.03
N GLY A 196 -5.52 -18.27 -16.77
CA GLY A 196 -4.47 -17.64 -15.97
C GLY A 196 -4.07 -16.22 -16.42
N GLU A 197 -4.77 -15.67 -17.42
CA GLU A 197 -4.54 -14.33 -17.95
C GLU A 197 -5.10 -13.23 -17.03
N THR A 198 -4.61 -12.02 -17.22
CA THR A 198 -5.11 -10.83 -16.51
C THR A 198 -6.61 -10.64 -16.79
N PRO A 199 -7.45 -10.49 -15.75
CA PRO A 199 -8.89 -10.36 -15.93
C PRO A 199 -9.23 -9.04 -16.63
N LYS A 200 -10.11 -9.13 -17.62
CA LYS A 200 -10.69 -7.93 -18.25
C LYS A 200 -11.76 -7.34 -17.34
N SER A 201 -11.64 -6.06 -17.04
CA SER A 201 -12.60 -5.29 -16.21
C SER A 201 -13.12 -4.08 -16.99
N GLU A 202 -13.60 -4.32 -18.22
CA GLU A 202 -14.19 -3.28 -19.06
C GLU A 202 -15.73 -3.37 -19.01
N CYS A 203 -16.42 -2.23 -18.89
CA CYS A 203 -17.88 -2.19 -18.86
C CYS A 203 -18.53 -2.57 -20.21
N SER A 204 -17.81 -2.38 -21.31
CA SER A 204 -18.33 -2.59 -22.65
C SER A 204 -17.23 -3.02 -23.58
N GLU A 205 -17.50 -4.06 -24.38
CA GLU A 205 -16.58 -4.54 -25.41
C GLU A 205 -16.21 -3.43 -26.41
N GLN A 206 -14.99 -3.51 -26.94
CA GLN A 206 -14.54 -2.59 -27.96
C GLN A 206 -15.39 -2.69 -29.24
N CYS A 207 -15.56 -1.55 -29.91
CA CYS A 207 -16.27 -1.51 -31.19
C CYS A 207 -15.46 -2.22 -32.28
N GLN A 208 -16.13 -3.09 -33.02
CA GLN A 208 -15.58 -3.72 -34.23
C GLN A 208 -15.71 -2.76 -35.42
N PRO A 209 -14.91 -2.92 -36.48
CA PRO A 209 -15.07 -2.15 -37.71
C PRO A 209 -16.53 -2.14 -38.20
N GLY A 210 -17.00 -0.98 -38.65
CA GLY A 210 -18.40 -0.76 -39.03
C GLY A 210 -19.35 -0.44 -37.87
N THR A 211 -18.89 -0.48 -36.62
CA THR A 211 -19.67 -0.06 -35.44
C THR A 211 -19.05 1.15 -34.74
N ARG A 212 -19.87 1.95 -34.07
CA ARG A 212 -19.48 3.12 -33.28
C ARG A 212 -20.03 3.05 -31.85
N LYS A 213 -19.36 3.75 -30.93
CA LYS A 213 -19.81 3.90 -29.54
C LYS A 213 -21.06 4.79 -29.48
N SER A 214 -22.09 4.38 -28.75
CA SER A 214 -23.18 5.27 -28.34
C SER A 214 -22.71 6.25 -27.27
N SER A 215 -23.41 7.38 -27.11
CA SER A 215 -23.24 8.21 -25.92
C SER A 215 -24.07 7.63 -24.78
N THR A 216 -23.41 7.03 -23.78
CA THR A 216 -24.03 6.65 -22.51
C THR A 216 -23.22 7.26 -21.35
N SER A 217 -22.47 6.48 -20.58
CA SER A 217 -21.58 6.97 -19.52
C SER A 217 -20.14 7.11 -20.03
N PRO A 218 -19.23 7.76 -19.30
CA PRO A 218 -17.86 7.97 -19.77
C PRO A 218 -17.12 6.68 -20.16
N CYS A 219 -17.36 5.57 -19.45
CA CYS A 219 -16.65 4.30 -19.61
C CYS A 219 -17.50 3.14 -20.17
N CYS A 220 -18.80 3.31 -20.35
CA CYS A 220 -19.68 2.30 -20.93
C CYS A 220 -20.25 2.81 -22.25
N TRP A 221 -20.60 1.92 -23.18
CA TRP A 221 -21.25 2.26 -24.45
C TRP A 221 -21.97 1.05 -25.05
N HIS A 222 -23.02 1.31 -25.82
CA HIS A 222 -23.56 0.34 -26.75
C HIS A 222 -22.81 0.41 -28.09
N ARG A 223 -22.68 -0.73 -28.75
CA ARG A 223 -22.15 -0.83 -30.11
C ARG A 223 -23.31 -0.59 -31.08
N VAL A 224 -23.23 0.50 -31.83
CA VAL A 224 -24.26 0.88 -32.81
C VAL A 224 -23.65 0.80 -34.21
N GLN A 225 -24.39 0.24 -35.17
CA GLN A 225 -23.94 0.21 -36.56
C GLN A 225 -23.72 1.63 -37.10
N CYS A 226 -22.72 1.78 -37.96
CA CYS A 226 -22.51 3.04 -38.65
C CYS A 226 -23.74 3.34 -39.52
N PRO A 227 -24.23 4.60 -39.53
CA PRO A 227 -25.28 4.99 -40.46
C PRO A 227 -24.82 4.77 -41.91
N GLY A 228 -25.76 4.50 -42.81
CA GLY A 228 -25.47 4.26 -44.23
C GLY A 228 -24.65 5.39 -44.84
N GLY A 229 -23.63 5.04 -45.63
CA GLY A 229 -22.69 6.02 -46.17
C GLY A 229 -21.66 6.52 -45.15
N SER A 230 -21.44 5.80 -44.05
CA SER A 230 -20.34 6.05 -43.12
C SER A 230 -19.65 4.76 -42.70
N VAL A 231 -18.38 4.87 -42.33
CA VAL A 231 -17.54 3.75 -41.88
C VAL A 231 -16.78 4.14 -40.62
N ASN A 232 -16.62 3.18 -39.72
CA ASN A 232 -15.61 3.24 -38.67
C ASN A 232 -14.55 2.18 -38.99
N PRO A 233 -13.38 2.56 -39.52
CA PRO A 233 -12.35 1.61 -39.92
C PRO A 233 -11.46 1.16 -38.76
N TYR A 234 -11.53 1.78 -37.58
CA TYR A 234 -10.65 1.49 -36.46
C TYR A 234 -11.41 0.94 -35.25
N LEU A 235 -10.73 0.09 -34.47
CA LEU A 235 -11.19 -0.31 -33.15
C LEU A 235 -11.25 0.91 -32.21
N ALA A 236 -12.22 0.91 -31.31
CA ALA A 236 -12.37 1.85 -30.20
C ALA A 236 -12.70 3.34 -30.53
N LEU A 237 -12.82 3.75 -31.80
CA LEU A 237 -13.17 5.14 -32.13
C LEU A 237 -14.64 5.51 -31.87
N ARG A 238 -14.85 6.77 -31.47
CA ARG A 238 -16.17 7.41 -31.42
C ARG A 238 -16.57 8.03 -32.77
N VAL A 239 -15.61 8.33 -33.64
CA VAL A 239 -15.80 9.10 -34.87
C VAL A 239 -16.07 8.16 -36.05
N VAL A 240 -17.07 8.49 -36.87
CA VAL A 240 -17.36 7.81 -38.14
C VAL A 240 -16.93 8.69 -39.31
N LEU A 241 -16.33 8.09 -40.33
CA LEU A 241 -15.97 8.75 -41.58
C LEU A 241 -17.14 8.64 -42.55
N SER A 242 -17.56 9.76 -43.13
CA SER A 242 -18.59 9.75 -44.18
C SER A 242 -17.96 9.32 -45.51
N VAL A 243 -18.56 8.33 -46.15
CA VAL A 243 -18.22 7.89 -47.50
C VAL A 243 -19.08 8.69 -48.47
N LEU A 244 -18.48 9.71 -49.07
CA LEU A 244 -19.13 10.50 -50.12
C LEU A 244 -19.23 9.67 -51.41
N ARG A 245 -20.42 9.60 -52.00
CA ARG A 245 -20.56 9.06 -53.37
C ARG A 245 -19.88 10.01 -54.35
N VAL A 246 -19.40 9.49 -55.49
CA VAL A 246 -18.77 10.28 -56.56
C VAL A 246 -19.66 11.45 -56.98
N GLU A 247 -20.98 11.26 -57.04
CA GLU A 247 -21.95 12.32 -57.34
C GLU A 247 -21.98 13.46 -56.30
N GLN A 248 -21.75 13.15 -55.02
CA GLN A 248 -21.67 14.15 -53.96
C GLN A 248 -20.34 14.91 -54.00
N LEU A 249 -19.24 14.24 -54.34
CA LEU A 249 -17.94 14.89 -54.60
C LEU A 249 -18.03 15.84 -55.81
N ILE A 250 -18.74 15.45 -56.86
CA ILE A 250 -18.97 16.29 -58.04
C ILE A 250 -19.78 17.55 -57.65
N ARG A 251 -20.84 17.42 -56.84
CA ARG A 251 -21.61 18.59 -56.37
C ARG A 251 -20.82 19.52 -55.46
N LEU A 252 -19.98 18.98 -54.58
CA LEU A 252 -19.10 19.77 -53.70
C LEU A 252 -18.02 20.52 -54.51
N ARG A 253 -17.56 19.95 -55.62
CA ARG A 253 -16.60 20.59 -56.53
C ARG A 253 -17.22 21.68 -57.41
N GLN A 254 -18.53 21.62 -57.64
CA GLN A 254 -19.30 22.63 -58.39
C GLN A 254 -19.80 23.79 -57.52
N SER A 255 -19.64 23.71 -56.20
CA SER A 255 -20.06 24.72 -55.23
C SER A 255 -18.89 25.53 -54.63
N VAL A 256 -17.69 25.37 -55.20
CA VAL A 256 -16.48 26.18 -54.99
C VAL A 256 -16.16 26.88 -56.31
#